data_AF-A0A7S3B0E0-F1
#
_entry.id   AF-A0A7S3B0E0-F1
#
_cell.length_a   1.000
_cell.length_b   1.000
_cell.length_c   1.000
_cell.angle_alpha   90.00
_cell.angle_beta   90.00
_cell.angle_gamma   90.00
#
_symmetry.space_group_name_H-M   'P 1'
#
loop_
_entity.id
_entity.type
_entity.pdbx_description
1 polymer ?
#
loop_
_entity_poly.entity_id
_entity_poly.type
_entity_poly.pdbx_seq_one_letter_code
_entity_poly.pdbx_strand_id
1 'polypeptide(L)'
;MNEKLDDVKEFTRWRNLPESLAERVVDYFEFYYSRQSIVNEEMLLQNLSPSLHTDVMRHLLSANHIGLLKEYARVDELGDVHRSDYPHTFQVAIMNSLHSYFCNREETIISKGETDHALRFLRKGEVNVCSGVTVGTRDEVDVDNKPHVLFPIVDQGSFLNHHVLRGPSGTAPSELTLMAYTRVEIFTLDVSSLLEAAFEHLESGVRLSLAEEMMKAIKRSMRLRIWGLKVLDGFTDIDVYDKHVLRLQVAYLKKMLSRVGPVQEVLPRLFQASLIKRPPAEQAGGATPVDGAEIERVASSIASLDAKVNAMQSTLEGRMSQVQAMLEGERAKRAAEIGEIEASVGRAVKAQLAQGFGAEMQTLVSKVLREQLKDLNVVGPAHRLGHKGGNCNAASTRAMSIASGLTVPPGAAGEGTRQSRMSRQEVAQERRDERAELKQTDMIPMGSNLVA
;
A
#
# COMPACT_ATOMS: atom_id res chain seq x y z
N MET A 1 -38.14 13.12 5.07
CA MET A 1 -37.11 12.16 4.61
C MET A 1 -37.72 11.13 3.67
N ASN A 2 -38.83 10.48 4.06
CA ASN A 2 -39.55 9.54 3.21
C ASN A 2 -40.01 10.14 1.87
N GLU A 3 -40.50 11.39 1.86
CA GLU A 3 -40.93 12.08 0.62
C GLU A 3 -39.84 12.11 -0.47
N LYS A 4 -38.58 12.43 -0.12
CA LYS A 4 -37.49 12.45 -1.10
C LYS A 4 -37.15 11.06 -1.65
N LEU A 5 -37.30 10.01 -0.83
CA LEU A 5 -37.10 8.63 -1.28
C LEU A 5 -38.25 8.16 -2.18
N ASP A 6 -39.47 8.63 -1.91
CA ASP A 6 -40.63 8.34 -2.74
C ASP A 6 -40.49 9.02 -4.11
N ASP A 7 -39.97 10.25 -4.18
CA ASP A 7 -39.62 10.94 -5.44
C ASP A 7 -38.60 10.13 -6.27
N VAL A 8 -37.56 9.56 -5.61
CA VAL A 8 -36.57 8.71 -6.29
C VAL A 8 -37.22 7.44 -6.83
N LYS A 9 -38.09 6.78 -6.05
CA LYS A 9 -38.82 5.59 -6.50
C LYS A 9 -39.78 5.91 -7.65
N GLU A 10 -40.43 7.06 -7.61
CA GLU A 10 -41.28 7.53 -8.71
C GLU A 10 -40.45 7.79 -9.96
N PHE A 11 -39.28 8.41 -9.83
CA PHE A 11 -38.36 8.65 -10.94
C PHE A 11 -37.89 7.34 -11.60
N THR A 12 -37.47 6.33 -10.82
CA THR A 12 -37.02 5.04 -11.39
C THR A 12 -38.14 4.31 -12.12
N ARG A 13 -39.37 4.39 -11.59
CA ARG A 13 -40.59 3.87 -12.24
C ARG A 13 -40.92 4.64 -13.52
N TRP A 14 -40.94 5.97 -13.47
CA TRP A 14 -41.28 6.82 -14.61
C TRP A 14 -40.31 6.64 -15.79
N ARG A 15 -39.03 6.39 -15.50
CA ARG A 15 -38.00 6.11 -16.52
C ARG A 15 -37.91 4.65 -16.95
N ASN A 16 -38.72 3.75 -16.37
CA ASN A 16 -38.68 2.31 -16.63
C ASN A 16 -37.26 1.73 -16.54
N LEU A 17 -36.52 2.06 -15.47
CA LEU A 17 -35.18 1.49 -15.28
C LEU A 17 -35.27 -0.03 -15.06
N PRO A 18 -34.27 -0.82 -15.48
CA PRO A 18 -34.18 -2.23 -15.12
C PRO A 18 -34.26 -2.40 -13.60
N GLU A 19 -34.96 -3.44 -13.13
CA GLU A 19 -35.22 -3.67 -11.70
C GLU A 19 -33.93 -3.68 -10.87
N SER A 20 -32.90 -4.38 -11.35
CA SER A 20 -31.58 -4.41 -10.71
C SER A 20 -30.91 -3.03 -10.62
N LEU A 21 -31.12 -2.14 -11.59
CA LEU A 21 -30.59 -0.78 -11.55
C LEU A 21 -31.43 0.10 -10.60
N ALA A 22 -32.75 -0.06 -10.63
CA ALA A 22 -33.67 0.68 -9.78
C ALA A 22 -33.41 0.39 -8.28
N GLU A 23 -33.22 -0.87 -7.91
CA GLU A 23 -32.86 -1.27 -6.54
C GLU A 23 -31.55 -0.60 -6.09
N ARG A 24 -30.48 -0.68 -6.90
CA ARG A 24 -29.20 -0.03 -6.56
C ARG A 24 -29.31 1.49 -6.41
N VAL A 25 -30.15 2.14 -7.21
CA VAL A 25 -30.39 3.59 -7.10
C VAL A 25 -31.11 3.90 -5.79
N VAL A 26 -32.13 3.12 -5.43
CA VAL A 26 -32.85 3.30 -4.16
C VAL A 26 -31.92 3.05 -2.97
N ASP A 27 -31.16 1.95 -2.96
CA ASP A 27 -30.18 1.62 -1.91
C ASP A 27 -29.11 2.71 -1.75
N TYR A 28 -28.67 3.28 -2.86
CA TYR A 28 -27.74 4.40 -2.86
C TYR A 28 -28.34 5.60 -2.13
N PHE A 29 -29.55 6.04 -2.52
CA PHE A 29 -30.21 7.21 -1.94
C PHE A 29 -30.67 6.97 -0.50
N GLU A 30 -31.12 5.77 -0.15
CA GLU A 30 -31.49 5.42 1.23
C GLU A 30 -30.28 5.58 2.15
N PHE A 31 -29.14 5.02 1.76
CA PHE A 31 -27.93 5.25 2.52
C PHE A 31 -27.49 6.71 2.48
N TYR A 32 -27.51 7.34 1.31
CA TYR A 32 -27.09 8.72 1.15
C TYR A 32 -27.85 9.60 2.14
N TYR A 33 -29.17 9.48 2.20
CA TYR A 33 -29.98 10.21 3.18
C TYR A 33 -29.76 9.74 4.62
N SER A 34 -29.49 8.46 4.88
CA SER A 34 -29.18 7.96 6.24
C SER A 34 -27.93 8.60 6.85
N ARG A 35 -26.97 9.01 5.99
CA ARG A 35 -25.69 9.60 6.40
C ARG A 35 -25.58 11.08 6.14
N GLN A 36 -26.35 11.61 5.18
CA GLN A 36 -26.41 13.03 4.95
C GLN A 36 -26.95 13.65 6.23
N SER A 37 -26.11 14.47 6.87
CA SER A 37 -26.60 15.35 7.91
C SER A 37 -27.76 16.14 7.31
N ILE A 38 -28.89 16.21 8.02
CA ILE A 38 -30.04 17.06 7.62
C ILE A 38 -29.56 18.50 7.35
N VAL A 39 -28.44 18.85 7.98
CA VAL A 39 -27.74 20.11 7.81
C VAL A 39 -26.78 20.02 6.62
N ASN A 40 -26.99 20.88 5.62
CA ASN A 40 -25.98 21.14 4.60
C ASN A 40 -24.75 21.74 5.29
N GLU A 41 -23.67 20.95 5.41
CA GLU A 41 -22.44 21.34 6.11
C GLU A 41 -21.90 22.66 5.56
N GLU A 42 -21.92 22.86 4.24
CA GLU A 42 -21.44 24.09 3.62
C GLU A 42 -22.28 25.31 4.04
N MET A 43 -23.61 25.19 4.03
CA MET A 43 -24.49 26.27 4.51
C MET A 43 -24.34 26.50 6.01
N LEU A 44 -24.12 25.45 6.80
CA LEU A 44 -23.87 25.60 8.23
C LEU A 44 -22.60 26.40 8.45
N LEU A 45 -21.52 26.02 7.78
CA LEU A 45 -20.21 26.66 7.87
C LEU A 45 -20.27 28.12 7.40
N GLN A 46 -20.97 28.42 6.31
CA GLN A 46 -21.17 29.78 5.82
C GLN A 46 -21.94 30.68 6.79
N ASN A 47 -22.81 30.12 7.63
CA ASN A 47 -23.58 30.86 8.63
C ASN A 47 -22.85 31.04 9.97
N LEU A 48 -21.70 30.38 10.17
CA LEU A 48 -20.89 30.59 11.37
C LEU A 48 -20.15 31.93 11.30
N SER A 49 -19.87 32.52 12.46
CA SER A 49 -18.94 33.64 12.51
C SER A 49 -17.55 33.20 11.99
N PRO A 50 -16.77 34.09 11.35
CA PRO A 50 -15.47 33.72 10.79
C PRO A 50 -14.52 33.06 11.81
N SER A 51 -14.57 33.49 13.07
CA SER A 51 -13.78 32.89 14.16
C SER A 51 -14.22 31.45 14.45
N LEU A 52 -15.53 31.22 14.61
CA LEU A 52 -16.06 29.90 14.92
C LEU A 52 -15.91 28.94 13.73
N HIS A 53 -16.08 29.45 12.51
CA HIS A 53 -15.78 28.71 11.27
C HIS A 53 -14.34 28.20 11.27
N THR A 54 -13.40 29.07 11.62
CA THR A 54 -11.97 28.75 11.70
C THR A 54 -11.70 27.65 12.74
N ASP A 55 -12.31 27.74 13.92
CA ASP A 55 -12.15 26.73 14.98
C ASP A 55 -12.77 25.39 14.61
N VAL A 56 -13.96 25.39 14.00
CA VAL A 56 -14.60 24.16 13.49
C VAL A 56 -13.76 23.53 12.39
N MET A 57 -13.24 24.32 11.44
CA MET A 57 -12.33 23.83 10.41
C MET A 57 -11.07 23.22 11.01
N ARG A 58 -10.46 23.88 12.01
CA ARG A 58 -9.30 23.35 12.73
C ARG A 58 -9.60 22.01 13.39
N HIS A 59 -10.77 21.89 14.03
CA HIS A 59 -11.19 20.64 14.63
C HIS A 59 -11.38 19.56 13.57
N LEU A 60 -12.11 19.84 12.48
CA LEU A 60 -12.31 18.91 11.37
C LEU A 60 -10.99 18.50 10.73
N LEU A 61 -10.02 19.40 10.60
CA LEU A 61 -8.67 19.13 10.10
C LEU A 61 -7.92 18.14 11.00
N SER A 62 -7.94 18.38 12.30
CA SER A 62 -7.30 17.49 13.28
C SER A 62 -7.98 16.10 13.33
N ALA A 63 -9.30 16.06 13.22
CA ALA A 63 -10.11 14.86 13.35
C ALA A 63 -10.16 14.02 12.05
N ASN A 64 -10.24 14.65 10.87
CA ASN A 64 -10.51 13.96 9.61
C ASN A 64 -9.30 13.30 8.94
N HIS A 65 -8.12 13.32 9.57
CA HIS A 65 -6.98 12.50 9.17
C HIS A 65 -6.62 12.59 7.67
N ILE A 66 -6.77 13.76 7.04
CA ILE A 66 -6.29 13.96 5.66
C ILE A 66 -4.78 13.74 5.70
N GLY A 67 -4.31 12.61 5.17
CA GLY A 67 -2.95 12.09 5.40
C GLY A 67 -1.85 13.06 5.01
N LEU A 68 -2.12 13.93 4.02
CA LEU A 68 -1.30 15.06 3.63
C LEU A 68 -1.02 15.97 4.85
N LEU A 69 -2.06 16.46 5.50
CA LEU A 69 -1.97 17.43 6.59
C LEU A 69 -1.45 16.84 7.90
N LYS A 70 -1.60 15.53 8.11
CA LYS A 70 -1.00 14.85 9.27
C LYS A 70 0.53 14.89 9.25
N GLU A 71 1.15 14.72 8.09
CA GLU A 71 2.61 14.82 7.98
C GLU A 71 3.07 16.30 8.01
N TYR A 72 2.23 17.25 7.57
CA TYR A 72 2.52 18.70 7.68
C TYR A 72 2.34 19.28 9.07
N ALA A 73 1.39 18.78 9.87
CA ALA A 73 1.26 19.17 11.27
C ALA A 73 2.55 18.87 12.07
N ARG A 74 3.45 18.01 11.55
CA ARG A 74 4.77 17.74 12.14
C ARG A 74 5.89 18.64 11.63
N VAL A 75 5.69 19.37 10.54
CA VAL A 75 6.72 20.30 10.01
C VAL A 75 6.93 21.48 10.97
N ASP A 76 5.91 21.83 11.75
CA ASP A 76 6.00 22.80 12.85
C ASP A 76 7.01 22.38 13.93
N GLU A 77 7.36 21.09 14.04
CA GLU A 77 8.28 20.57 15.06
C GLU A 77 9.77 20.63 14.65
N LEU A 78 10.09 21.02 13.40
CA LEU A 78 11.44 20.87 12.84
C LEU A 78 12.28 22.17 12.71
N GLY A 79 11.82 23.32 13.21
CA GLY A 79 12.60 24.57 13.11
C GLY A 79 12.21 25.69 14.07
N ASP A 80 13.17 26.07 14.91
CA ASP A 80 13.17 27.08 15.99
C ASP A 80 12.84 28.56 15.62
N VAL A 81 12.12 28.83 14.53
CA VAL A 81 11.79 30.22 14.16
C VAL A 81 10.29 30.38 13.99
N HIS A 82 9.65 30.85 15.07
CA HIS A 82 8.37 31.57 15.11
C HIS A 82 7.51 31.51 13.84
N ARG A 83 6.48 30.64 13.81
CA ARG A 83 5.31 30.82 12.94
C ARG A 83 4.11 30.02 13.50
N SER A 84 3.58 30.48 14.63
CA SER A 84 2.41 29.91 15.33
C SER A 84 1.09 29.93 14.53
N ASP A 85 1.07 30.49 13.32
CA ASP A 85 -0.18 30.75 12.57
C ASP A 85 -0.11 30.33 11.08
N TYR A 86 1.04 29.82 10.60
CA TYR A 86 1.17 29.34 9.23
C TYR A 86 1.16 27.80 9.21
N PRO A 87 0.33 27.13 8.36
CA PRO A 87 -0.44 27.66 7.25
C PRO A 87 -1.94 27.40 7.45
N HIS A 88 -2.53 27.92 8.52
CA HIS A 88 -3.96 27.69 8.82
C HIS A 88 -4.85 28.21 7.68
N THR A 89 -4.49 29.33 7.06
CA THR A 89 -5.21 29.90 5.90
C THR A 89 -5.16 28.96 4.68
N PHE A 90 -4.00 28.40 4.36
CA PHE A 90 -3.87 27.37 3.32
C PHE A 90 -4.69 26.13 3.67
N GLN A 91 -4.60 25.62 4.90
CA GLN A 91 -5.37 24.45 5.32
C GLN A 91 -6.87 24.68 5.19
N VAL A 92 -7.36 25.85 5.61
CA VAL A 92 -8.78 26.24 5.44
C VAL A 92 -9.15 26.35 3.97
N ALA A 93 -8.31 26.95 3.13
CA ALA A 93 -8.55 27.05 1.69
C ALA A 93 -8.64 25.67 1.02
N ILE A 94 -7.76 24.74 1.40
CA ILE A 94 -7.82 23.35 0.95
C ILE A 94 -9.09 22.66 1.46
N MET A 95 -9.47 22.85 2.73
CA MET A 95 -10.69 22.27 3.29
C MET A 95 -11.94 22.72 2.56
N ASN A 96 -12.02 24.01 2.24
CA ASN A 96 -13.14 24.56 1.47
C ASN A 96 -13.20 24.00 0.04
N SER A 97 -12.07 23.50 -0.47
CA SER A 97 -11.95 22.89 -1.80
C SER A 97 -12.10 21.36 -1.77
N LEU A 98 -12.25 20.74 -0.60
CA LEU A 98 -12.43 19.30 -0.48
C LEU A 98 -13.90 18.93 -0.64
N HIS A 99 -14.17 18.00 -1.54
CA HIS A 99 -15.50 17.43 -1.71
C HIS A 99 -15.50 15.96 -1.29
N SER A 100 -16.46 15.57 -0.45
CA SER A 100 -16.67 14.17 -0.11
C SER A 100 -17.39 13.45 -1.23
N TYR A 101 -16.89 12.28 -1.58
CA TYR A 101 -17.38 11.40 -2.62
C TYR A 101 -17.57 10.00 -2.05
N PHE A 102 -18.74 9.41 -2.28
CA PHE A 102 -19.08 8.07 -1.82
C PHE A 102 -19.17 7.13 -3.01
N CYS A 103 -18.53 5.97 -2.91
CA CYS A 103 -18.69 4.91 -3.92
C CYS A 103 -19.27 3.66 -3.26
N ASN A 104 -20.17 3.01 -3.97
CA ASN A 104 -20.71 1.72 -3.58
C ASN A 104 -19.70 0.61 -3.80
N ARG A 105 -19.94 -0.55 -3.18
CA ARG A 105 -19.14 -1.75 -3.41
C ARG A 105 -19.15 -2.10 -4.91
N GLU A 106 -17.99 -2.51 -5.41
CA GLU A 106 -17.71 -2.90 -6.80
C GLU A 106 -17.84 -1.78 -7.84
N GLU A 107 -18.00 -0.53 -7.39
CA GLU A 107 -18.00 0.63 -8.26
C GLU A 107 -16.58 1.03 -8.66
N THR A 108 -16.37 1.30 -9.95
CA THR A 108 -15.10 1.83 -10.46
C THR A 108 -14.97 3.29 -10.07
N ILE A 109 -13.92 3.62 -9.33
CA ILE A 109 -13.60 4.98 -8.88
C ILE A 109 -12.84 5.73 -9.98
N ILE A 110 -11.86 5.05 -10.61
CA ILE A 110 -11.07 5.58 -11.72
C ILE A 110 -10.78 4.45 -12.68
N SER A 111 -11.00 4.66 -13.97
CA SER A 111 -10.66 3.68 -15.00
C SER A 111 -9.23 3.88 -15.50
N LYS A 112 -8.54 2.79 -15.85
CA LYS A 112 -7.25 2.88 -16.54
C LYS A 112 -7.40 3.66 -17.86
N GLY A 113 -6.55 4.64 -18.08
CA GLY A 113 -6.54 5.53 -19.24
C GLY A 113 -7.37 6.80 -19.04
N GLU A 114 -8.21 6.85 -18.02
CA GLU A 114 -9.00 8.04 -17.68
C GLU A 114 -8.09 9.19 -17.26
N THR A 115 -8.30 10.36 -17.85
CA THR A 115 -7.63 11.60 -17.45
C THR A 115 -8.50 12.31 -16.44
N ASP A 116 -7.93 12.61 -15.29
CA ASP A 116 -8.63 13.26 -14.19
C ASP A 116 -7.70 14.26 -13.50
N HIS A 117 -8.27 15.32 -12.95
CA HIS A 117 -7.60 16.42 -12.27
C HIS A 117 -7.80 16.39 -10.75
N ALA A 118 -8.61 15.46 -10.24
CA ALA A 118 -8.88 15.33 -8.82
C ALA A 118 -7.86 14.42 -8.12
N LEU A 119 -7.13 14.99 -7.16
CA LEU A 119 -6.41 14.25 -6.14
C LEU A 119 -7.43 13.64 -5.17
N ARG A 120 -7.26 12.36 -4.81
CA ARG A 120 -8.23 11.64 -3.97
C ARG A 120 -7.59 11.08 -2.70
N PHE A 121 -8.35 11.04 -1.62
CA PHE A 121 -7.93 10.53 -0.32
C PHE A 121 -8.93 9.53 0.22
N LEU A 122 -8.50 8.32 0.52
CA LEU A 122 -9.37 7.33 1.15
C LEU A 122 -9.67 7.75 2.59
N ARG A 123 -10.91 8.08 2.91
CA ARG A 123 -11.34 8.41 4.29
C ARG A 123 -11.81 7.18 5.03
N LYS A 124 -12.66 6.36 4.40
CA LYS A 124 -13.22 5.12 4.96
C LYS A 124 -13.42 4.07 3.88
N GLY A 125 -13.36 2.80 4.28
CA GLY A 125 -13.56 1.65 3.40
C GLY A 125 -12.25 1.12 2.83
N GLU A 126 -12.37 0.33 1.77
CA GLU A 126 -11.28 -0.38 1.12
C GLU A 126 -11.39 -0.24 -0.39
N VAL A 127 -10.27 0.12 -1.03
CA VAL A 127 -10.16 0.30 -2.48
C VAL A 127 -9.21 -0.73 -3.05
N ASN A 128 -9.69 -1.52 -4.01
CA ASN A 128 -8.86 -2.43 -4.78
C ASN A 128 -8.22 -1.68 -5.94
N VAL A 129 -6.90 -1.80 -6.04
CA VAL A 129 -6.17 -1.42 -7.25
C VAL A 129 -6.18 -2.62 -8.18
N CYS A 130 -6.81 -2.48 -9.32
CA CYS A 130 -6.94 -3.54 -10.30
C CYS A 130 -6.03 -3.32 -11.51
N SER A 131 -5.52 -4.42 -12.05
CA SER A 131 -4.92 -4.45 -13.37
C SER A 131 -6.00 -4.18 -14.40
N GLY A 132 -5.71 -3.36 -15.40
CA GLY A 132 -6.59 -3.19 -16.57
C GLY A 132 -6.62 -4.43 -17.49
N VAL A 133 -6.06 -5.56 -17.06
CA VAL A 133 -6.16 -6.85 -17.75
C VAL A 133 -7.29 -7.63 -17.08
N THR A 134 -8.35 -7.90 -17.84
CA THR A 134 -9.40 -8.84 -17.44
C THR A 134 -8.86 -10.25 -17.62
N VAL A 135 -8.89 -11.05 -16.57
CA VAL A 135 -8.50 -12.47 -16.66
C VAL A 135 -9.69 -13.20 -17.26
N GLY A 136 -9.73 -13.30 -18.58
CA GLY A 136 -10.55 -14.31 -19.24
C GLY A 136 -9.80 -15.62 -19.16
N THR A 137 -10.25 -16.57 -18.33
CA THR A 137 -9.94 -17.97 -18.53
C THR A 137 -10.38 -18.32 -19.96
N ARG A 138 -9.42 -18.76 -20.78
CA ARG A 138 -9.55 -18.82 -22.24
C ARG A 138 -10.66 -19.79 -22.73
N ASP A 139 -11.23 -20.58 -21.82
CA ASP A 139 -12.13 -21.69 -22.13
C ASP A 139 -13.46 -21.67 -21.35
N GLU A 140 -13.69 -20.71 -20.45
CA GLU A 140 -14.99 -20.54 -19.80
C GLU A 140 -15.54 -19.15 -20.11
N VAL A 141 -16.77 -19.12 -20.65
CA VAL A 141 -17.56 -17.90 -20.83
C VAL A 141 -17.93 -17.41 -19.44
N ASP A 142 -16.94 -16.88 -18.72
CA ASP A 142 -17.10 -16.47 -17.34
C ASP A 142 -17.90 -15.17 -17.34
N VAL A 143 -19.10 -15.28 -16.79
CA VAL A 143 -20.17 -14.28 -16.79
C VAL A 143 -19.78 -13.01 -16.01
N ASP A 144 -18.71 -13.08 -15.22
CA ASP A 144 -18.21 -12.00 -14.38
C ASP A 144 -16.81 -11.58 -14.83
N ASN A 145 -16.75 -10.64 -15.79
CA ASN A 145 -15.53 -10.02 -16.29
C ASN A 145 -14.83 -9.15 -15.20
N LYS A 146 -14.47 -9.75 -14.06
CA LYS A 146 -13.95 -9.07 -12.89
C LYS A 146 -12.48 -8.73 -13.11
N PRO A 147 -12.09 -7.46 -12.87
CA PRO A 147 -10.71 -7.03 -13.09
C PRO A 147 -9.80 -7.64 -12.03
N HIS A 148 -8.60 -8.08 -12.45
CA HIS A 148 -7.65 -8.70 -11.54
C HIS A 148 -7.18 -7.70 -10.48
N VAL A 149 -7.45 -7.98 -9.21
CA VAL A 149 -7.00 -7.14 -8.09
C VAL A 149 -5.49 -7.31 -7.93
N LEU A 150 -4.74 -6.22 -8.07
CA LEU A 150 -3.33 -6.19 -7.72
C LEU A 150 -3.23 -6.11 -6.20
N PHE A 151 -3.73 -5.05 -5.57
CA PHE A 151 -3.60 -4.91 -4.14
C PHE A 151 -4.69 -4.04 -3.52
N PRO A 152 -5.09 -4.29 -2.26
CA PRO A 152 -6.04 -3.44 -1.55
C PRO A 152 -5.36 -2.21 -0.94
N ILE A 153 -6.09 -1.11 -0.85
CA ILE A 153 -5.74 0.10 -0.10
C ILE A 153 -6.77 0.23 1.00
N VAL A 154 -6.32 0.03 2.25
CA VAL A 154 -7.16 0.01 3.45
C VAL A 154 -6.86 1.21 4.36
N ASP A 155 -5.65 1.77 4.26
CA ASP A 155 -5.19 2.80 5.19
C ASP A 155 -5.91 4.13 4.95
N GLN A 156 -6.57 4.63 5.98
CA GLN A 156 -7.21 5.95 5.96
C GLN A 156 -6.16 7.06 5.75
N GLY A 157 -6.51 8.03 4.93
CA GLY A 157 -5.62 9.10 4.46
C GLY A 157 -4.74 8.70 3.27
N SER A 158 -4.84 7.47 2.77
CA SER A 158 -4.07 7.03 1.60
C SER A 158 -4.40 7.84 0.35
N PHE A 159 -3.37 8.21 -0.40
CA PHE A 159 -3.50 8.87 -1.69
C PHE A 159 -4.00 7.89 -2.74
N LEU A 160 -5.14 8.26 -3.32
CA LEU A 160 -5.64 7.73 -4.56
C LEU A 160 -5.27 8.74 -5.65
N ASN A 161 -4.98 8.25 -6.87
CA ASN A 161 -4.75 9.12 -8.03
C ASN A 161 -3.48 10.01 -8.04
N HIS A 162 -2.41 9.69 -7.30
CA HIS A 162 -1.20 10.53 -7.21
C HIS A 162 -0.50 10.86 -8.56
N HIS A 163 -0.83 10.15 -9.66
CA HIS A 163 -0.25 10.42 -10.97
C HIS A 163 -0.69 11.76 -11.55
N VAL A 164 -1.81 12.32 -11.08
CA VAL A 164 -2.24 13.68 -11.42
C VAL A 164 -1.14 14.72 -11.16
N LEU A 165 -0.31 14.49 -10.13
CA LEU A 165 0.78 15.39 -9.75
C LEU A 165 2.00 15.32 -10.69
N ARG A 166 2.02 14.41 -11.67
CA ARG A 166 3.18 14.19 -12.56
C ARG A 166 3.13 14.99 -13.86
N GLY A 167 1.97 15.52 -14.25
CA GLY A 167 1.78 16.21 -15.53
C GLY A 167 1.88 17.73 -15.40
N PRO A 168 2.44 18.45 -16.40
CA PRO A 168 2.46 19.92 -16.41
C PRO A 168 1.04 20.52 -16.42
N SER A 169 0.06 19.75 -16.89
CA SER A 169 -1.36 20.10 -16.96
C SER A 169 -2.21 19.40 -15.90
N GLY A 170 -1.62 18.54 -15.05
CA GLY A 170 -2.41 17.68 -14.18
C GLY A 170 -3.28 16.66 -14.92
N THR A 171 -3.02 16.36 -16.19
CA THR A 171 -3.89 15.50 -17.03
C THR A 171 -3.27 14.13 -17.33
N ALA A 172 -2.36 13.62 -16.49
CA ALA A 172 -1.76 12.32 -16.76
C ALA A 172 -2.85 11.23 -16.71
N PRO A 173 -2.98 10.35 -17.72
CA PRO A 173 -3.98 9.30 -17.69
C PRO A 173 -3.66 8.28 -16.60
N SER A 174 -4.69 7.75 -15.96
CA SER A 174 -4.52 6.73 -14.92
C SER A 174 -3.89 5.46 -15.49
N GLU A 175 -2.85 4.98 -14.84
CA GLU A 175 -2.21 3.72 -15.24
C GLU A 175 -2.99 2.49 -14.75
N LEU A 176 -3.91 2.68 -13.80
CA LEU A 176 -4.58 1.64 -13.04
C LEU A 176 -6.09 1.88 -12.97
N THR A 177 -6.84 0.80 -12.80
CA THR A 177 -8.24 0.88 -12.43
C THR A 177 -8.34 0.84 -10.91
N LEU A 178 -9.05 1.78 -10.30
CA LEU A 178 -9.36 1.77 -8.88
C LEU A 178 -10.82 1.39 -8.71
N MET A 179 -11.10 0.39 -7.89
CA MET A 179 -12.44 -0.12 -7.66
C MET A 179 -12.73 -0.19 -6.16
N ALA A 180 -13.90 0.25 -5.74
CA ALA A 180 -14.34 0.15 -4.36
C ALA A 180 -14.58 -1.33 -3.99
N TYR A 181 -13.86 -1.86 -3.02
CA TYR A 181 -14.07 -3.24 -2.55
C TYR A 181 -15.19 -3.32 -1.53
N THR A 182 -15.20 -2.35 -0.62
CA THR A 182 -16.32 -2.09 0.28
C THR A 182 -16.98 -0.78 -0.13
N ARG A 183 -18.00 -0.35 0.61
CA ARG A 183 -18.48 1.02 0.46
C ARG A 183 -17.40 1.99 0.95
N VAL A 184 -16.96 2.88 0.07
CA VAL A 184 -15.86 3.80 0.34
C VAL A 184 -16.34 5.23 0.44
N GLU A 185 -15.63 5.99 1.25
CA GLU A 185 -15.75 7.43 1.31
C GLU A 185 -14.38 8.03 1.03
N ILE A 186 -14.37 8.97 0.10
CA ILE A 186 -13.17 9.51 -0.51
C ILE A 186 -13.30 11.02 -0.49
N PHE A 187 -12.27 11.73 -0.03
CA PHE A 187 -12.18 13.16 -0.31
C PHE A 187 -11.53 13.39 -1.66
N THR A 188 -12.09 14.29 -2.43
CA THR A 188 -11.60 14.75 -3.73
C THR A 188 -11.13 16.20 -3.59
N LEU A 189 -9.97 16.51 -4.16
CA LEU A 189 -9.38 17.84 -4.20
C LEU A 189 -8.91 18.09 -5.63
N ASP A 190 -9.45 19.11 -6.29
CA ASP A 190 -8.92 19.48 -7.61
C ASP A 190 -7.49 20.00 -7.48
N VAL A 191 -6.62 19.54 -8.38
CA VAL A 191 -5.22 19.96 -8.38
C VAL A 191 -5.08 21.46 -8.65
N SER A 192 -5.97 22.06 -9.45
CA SER A 192 -5.93 23.50 -9.69
C SER A 192 -6.22 24.25 -8.40
N SER A 193 -7.25 23.85 -7.65
CA SER A 193 -7.57 24.45 -6.35
C SER A 193 -6.45 24.27 -5.32
N LEU A 194 -5.81 23.09 -5.30
CA LEU A 194 -4.62 22.86 -4.45
C LEU A 194 -3.48 23.82 -4.79
N LEU A 195 -3.20 24.00 -6.08
CA LEU A 195 -2.15 24.88 -6.54
C LEU A 195 -2.50 26.35 -6.25
N GLU A 196 -3.71 26.79 -6.58
CA GLU A 196 -4.21 28.15 -6.31
C GLU A 196 -4.10 28.49 -4.83
N ALA A 197 -4.60 27.63 -3.95
CA ALA A 197 -4.47 27.81 -2.50
C ALA A 197 -3.01 27.87 -2.05
N ALA A 198 -2.14 27.02 -2.61
CA ALA A 198 -0.72 27.04 -2.30
C ALA A 198 -0.05 28.33 -2.78
N PHE A 199 -0.41 28.83 -3.96
CA PHE A 199 0.13 30.08 -4.51
C PHE A 199 -0.31 31.31 -3.74
N GLU A 200 -1.58 31.34 -3.32
CA GLU A 200 -2.16 32.47 -2.62
C GLU A 200 -1.71 32.55 -1.16
N HIS A 201 -1.60 31.39 -0.48
CA HIS A 201 -1.41 31.37 0.96
C HIS A 201 -0.03 30.90 1.43
N LEU A 202 0.84 30.42 0.53
CA LEU A 202 2.19 29.95 0.90
C LEU A 202 3.31 30.73 0.18
N GLU A 203 4.32 31.11 0.95
CA GLU A 203 5.57 31.67 0.41
C GLU A 203 6.29 30.66 -0.50
N SER A 204 7.09 31.15 -1.45
CA SER A 204 7.77 30.30 -2.45
C SER A 204 8.68 29.23 -1.83
N GLY A 205 9.43 29.56 -0.78
CA GLY A 205 10.27 28.60 -0.05
C GLY A 205 9.45 27.52 0.65
N VAL A 206 8.32 27.91 1.25
CA VAL A 206 7.41 26.98 1.94
C VAL A 206 6.71 26.06 0.93
N ARG A 207 6.32 26.57 -0.24
CA ARG A 207 5.75 25.73 -1.32
C ARG A 207 6.71 24.65 -1.79
N LEU A 208 7.99 24.99 -1.95
CA LEU A 208 9.02 24.02 -2.35
C LEU A 208 9.19 22.95 -1.27
N SER A 209 9.32 23.36 -0.01
CA SER A 209 9.40 22.43 1.12
C SER A 209 8.17 21.55 1.24
N LEU A 210 6.96 22.12 1.07
CA LEU A 210 5.69 21.39 1.05
C LEU A 210 5.76 20.29 -0.01
N ALA A 211 6.04 20.65 -1.25
CA ALA A 211 6.03 19.69 -2.34
C ALA A 211 7.16 18.65 -2.22
N GLU A 212 8.32 19.00 -1.64
CA GLU A 212 9.36 18.04 -1.28
C GLU A 212 8.85 16.98 -0.30
N GLU A 213 8.19 17.41 0.78
CA GLU A 213 7.64 16.50 1.78
C GLU A 213 6.52 15.64 1.19
N MET A 214 5.63 16.18 0.32
CA MET A 214 4.59 15.39 -0.34
C MET A 214 5.24 14.24 -1.13
N MET A 215 6.29 14.58 -1.86
CA MET A 215 7.00 13.61 -2.70
C MET A 215 7.78 12.61 -1.86
N LYS A 216 8.38 13.01 -0.73
CA LYS A 216 9.01 12.10 0.23
C LYS A 216 7.99 11.13 0.82
N ALA A 217 6.82 11.61 1.24
CA ALA A 217 5.71 10.82 1.77
C ALA A 217 5.24 9.75 0.76
N ILE A 218 4.97 10.18 -0.49
CA ILE A 218 4.58 9.29 -1.58
C ILE A 218 5.67 8.24 -1.83
N LYS A 219 6.94 8.64 -1.93
CA LYS A 219 8.08 7.71 -2.11
C LYS A 219 8.21 6.73 -0.94
N ARG A 220 8.05 7.20 0.30
CA ARG A 220 8.11 6.38 1.52
C ARG A 220 7.01 5.33 1.52
N SER A 221 5.76 5.73 1.28
CA SER A 221 4.62 4.83 1.20
C SER A 221 4.83 3.74 0.14
N MET A 222 5.27 4.11 -1.06
CA MET A 222 5.60 3.15 -2.12
C MET A 222 6.72 2.19 -1.71
N ARG A 223 7.79 2.67 -1.06
CA ARG A 223 8.90 1.84 -0.61
C ARG A 223 8.49 0.85 0.48
N LEU A 224 7.71 1.30 1.47
CA LEU A 224 7.18 0.43 2.53
C LEU A 224 6.31 -0.67 1.94
N ARG A 225 5.49 -0.32 0.95
CA ARG A 225 4.68 -1.29 0.22
C ARG A 225 5.53 -2.30 -0.55
N ILE A 226 6.52 -1.84 -1.32
CA ILE A 226 7.48 -2.73 -2.00
C ILE A 226 8.16 -3.67 -1.00
N TRP A 227 8.57 -3.14 0.16
CA TRP A 227 9.20 -3.94 1.20
C TRP A 227 8.25 -5.01 1.75
N GLY A 228 7.01 -4.65 2.10
CA GLY A 228 5.99 -5.59 2.56
C GLY A 228 5.73 -6.71 1.54
N LEU A 229 5.62 -6.36 0.25
CA LEU A 229 5.43 -7.34 -0.82
C LEU A 229 6.63 -8.28 -1.02
N LYS A 230 7.86 -7.78 -0.85
CA LYS A 230 9.07 -8.62 -0.89
C LYS A 230 9.16 -9.56 0.30
N VAL A 231 8.72 -9.11 1.49
CA VAL A 231 8.61 -9.97 2.67
C VAL A 231 7.62 -11.09 2.39
N LEU A 232 6.47 -10.76 1.78
CA LEU A 232 5.49 -11.76 1.34
C LEU A 232 6.08 -12.75 0.31
N ASP A 233 6.77 -12.28 -0.74
CA ASP A 233 7.41 -13.15 -1.77
C ASP A 233 8.45 -14.13 -1.19
N GLY A 234 8.97 -13.85 0.01
CA GLY A 234 9.92 -14.69 0.74
C GLY A 234 9.30 -15.88 1.48
N PHE A 235 7.97 -15.93 1.68
CA PHE A 235 7.32 -17.07 2.31
C PHE A 235 7.25 -18.26 1.34
N THR A 236 7.54 -19.46 1.85
CA THR A 236 7.57 -20.71 1.07
C THR A 236 6.18 -21.24 0.74
N ASP A 237 5.17 -20.85 1.52
CA ASP A 237 3.83 -21.45 1.49
C ASP A 237 2.86 -20.69 0.57
N ILE A 238 3.38 -19.76 -0.25
CA ILE A 238 2.60 -19.00 -1.21
C ILE A 238 2.54 -19.76 -2.53
N ASP A 239 1.34 -19.85 -3.11
CA ASP A 239 1.15 -20.48 -4.41
C ASP A 239 1.99 -19.80 -5.51
N VAL A 240 2.34 -20.57 -6.54
CA VAL A 240 3.14 -20.08 -7.67
C VAL A 240 2.46 -18.88 -8.33
N TYR A 241 1.13 -18.89 -8.47
CA TYR A 241 0.38 -17.78 -9.06
C TYR A 241 0.52 -16.50 -8.24
N ASP A 242 0.24 -16.57 -6.94
CA ASP A 242 0.34 -15.44 -6.02
C ASP A 242 1.76 -14.85 -6.00
N LYS A 243 2.78 -15.70 -6.11
CA LYS A 243 4.17 -15.27 -6.23
C LYS A 243 4.43 -14.42 -7.48
N HIS A 244 3.86 -14.80 -8.62
CA HIS A 244 3.95 -13.99 -9.85
C HIS A 244 3.22 -12.66 -9.70
N VAL A 245 2.06 -12.66 -9.05
CA VAL A 245 1.29 -11.45 -8.74
C VAL A 245 2.10 -10.50 -7.86
N LEU A 246 2.71 -10.99 -6.78
CA LEU A 246 3.57 -10.19 -5.90
C LEU A 246 4.75 -9.56 -6.66
N ARG A 247 5.41 -10.34 -7.52
CA ARG A 247 6.52 -9.84 -8.36
C ARG A 247 6.06 -8.77 -9.33
N LEU A 248 4.90 -8.94 -9.96
CA LEU A 248 4.30 -7.94 -10.85
C LEU A 248 4.00 -6.64 -10.09
N GLN A 249 3.42 -6.73 -8.89
CA GLN A 249 3.17 -5.57 -8.04
C GLN A 249 4.46 -4.84 -7.65
N VAL A 250 5.51 -5.59 -7.26
CA VAL A 250 6.82 -5.00 -6.94
C VAL A 250 7.43 -4.31 -8.15
N ALA A 251 7.40 -4.93 -9.33
CA ALA A 251 7.90 -4.33 -10.56
C ALA A 251 7.13 -3.06 -10.93
N TYR A 252 5.80 -3.08 -10.77
CA TYR A 252 4.94 -1.93 -10.99
C TYR A 252 5.26 -0.77 -10.04
N LEU A 253 5.32 -1.03 -8.73
CA LEU A 253 5.65 -0.01 -7.74
C LEU A 253 7.06 0.57 -7.95
N LYS A 254 8.04 -0.26 -8.36
CA LYS A 254 9.38 0.23 -8.74
C LYS A 254 9.33 1.16 -9.95
N LYS A 255 8.56 0.80 -10.99
CA LYS A 255 8.36 1.63 -12.19
C LYS A 255 7.67 2.94 -11.84
N MET A 256 6.70 2.92 -10.94
CA MET A 256 6.09 4.16 -10.43
C MET A 256 7.11 4.99 -9.66
N LEU A 257 7.87 4.38 -8.75
CA LEU A 257 8.87 5.08 -7.95
C LEU A 257 9.96 5.73 -8.82
N SER A 258 10.42 5.07 -9.89
CA SER A 258 11.39 5.65 -10.83
C SER A 258 10.83 6.81 -11.65
N ARG A 259 9.50 6.88 -11.81
CA ARG A 259 8.81 8.00 -12.48
C ARG A 259 8.55 9.18 -11.55
N VAL A 260 8.58 8.97 -10.24
CA VAL A 260 8.58 10.08 -9.27
C VAL A 260 10.00 10.68 -9.28
N GLY A 261 10.26 11.52 -10.27
CA GLY A 261 11.56 12.16 -10.50
C GLY A 261 12.06 13.00 -9.31
N PRO A 262 13.22 13.66 -9.44
CA PRO A 262 13.62 14.68 -8.48
C PRO A 262 12.54 15.75 -8.42
N VAL A 263 12.26 16.22 -7.20
CA VAL A 263 11.31 17.29 -6.90
C VAL A 263 11.50 18.49 -7.84
N GLN A 264 12.76 18.81 -8.13
CA GLN A 264 13.19 19.91 -9.00
C GLN A 264 12.74 19.78 -10.46
N GLU A 265 12.34 18.60 -10.95
CA GLU A 265 11.78 18.46 -12.31
C GLU A 265 10.25 18.61 -12.34
N VAL A 266 9.61 18.31 -11.21
CA VAL A 266 8.15 18.31 -11.06
C VAL A 266 7.65 19.71 -10.65
N LEU A 267 8.40 20.39 -9.77
CA LEU A 267 7.97 21.68 -9.23
C LEU A 267 8.05 22.87 -10.17
N PRO A 268 9.14 23.10 -10.94
CA PRO A 268 9.14 24.20 -11.90
C PRO A 268 8.00 24.08 -12.89
N ARG A 269 7.53 22.86 -13.22
CA ARG A 269 6.41 22.68 -14.15
C ARG A 269 5.04 22.96 -13.52
N LEU A 270 4.82 22.55 -12.28
CA LEU A 270 3.59 22.87 -11.52
C LEU A 270 3.54 24.34 -11.09
N PHE A 271 4.71 24.95 -10.82
CA PHE A 271 4.81 26.27 -10.19
C PHE A 271 5.33 27.41 -11.09
N GLN A 272 5.93 27.15 -12.26
CA GLN A 272 6.27 28.20 -13.26
C GLN A 272 5.11 28.49 -14.22
N ALA A 273 4.16 27.58 -14.43
CA ALA A 273 3.09 27.77 -15.42
C ALA A 273 2.18 28.96 -15.11
N SER A 274 2.05 29.37 -13.84
CA SER A 274 1.29 30.56 -13.43
C SER A 274 2.09 31.87 -13.49
N LEU A 275 3.42 31.82 -13.54
CA LEU A 275 4.28 33.02 -13.73
C LEU A 275 4.22 33.56 -15.17
N ILE A 276 3.67 32.78 -16.12
CA ILE A 276 3.54 33.19 -17.53
C ILE A 276 2.27 34.02 -17.80
N LYS A 277 1.32 34.12 -16.86
CA LYS A 277 0.30 35.17 -16.88
C LYS A 277 0.90 36.50 -16.41
N ARG A 278 1.85 37.02 -17.17
CA ARG A 278 2.23 38.44 -17.12
C ARG A 278 1.02 39.24 -17.60
N PRO A 279 0.55 40.27 -16.88
CA PRO A 279 -0.35 41.25 -17.48
C PRO A 279 0.33 41.84 -18.74
N PRO A 280 -0.44 42.17 -19.80
CA PRO A 280 0.13 42.77 -20.99
C PRO A 280 0.88 44.04 -20.59
N ALA A 281 2.15 44.09 -20.99
CA ALA A 281 3.08 45.13 -20.64
C ALA A 281 2.61 46.48 -21.20
N GLU A 282 2.18 47.37 -20.31
CA GLU A 282 2.37 48.80 -20.50
C GLU A 282 3.38 49.31 -19.48
N GLN A 283 4.50 49.76 -20.03
CA GLN A 283 5.38 50.82 -19.52
C GLN A 283 6.05 50.61 -18.15
N ALA A 284 7.32 50.18 -18.20
CA ALA A 284 8.39 50.86 -17.45
C ALA A 284 9.74 50.45 -18.04
N GLY A 285 10.35 51.38 -18.77
CA GLY A 285 11.78 51.32 -19.08
C GLY A 285 12.60 51.48 -17.81
N GLY A 286 13.77 50.84 -17.78
CA GLY A 286 14.73 50.96 -16.70
C GLY A 286 15.16 49.63 -16.08
N ALA A 287 15.49 48.62 -16.90
CA ALA A 287 16.26 47.49 -16.40
C ALA A 287 17.72 47.94 -16.25
N THR A 288 18.14 48.18 -15.01
CA THR A 288 19.57 48.32 -14.67
C THR A 288 20.30 47.05 -15.08
N PRO A 289 21.47 47.14 -15.74
CA PRO A 289 22.26 45.98 -16.10
C PRO A 289 22.61 45.19 -14.85
N VAL A 290 22.22 43.92 -14.81
CA VAL A 290 22.58 42.99 -13.74
C VAL A 290 24.11 42.91 -13.69
N ASP A 291 24.67 43.21 -12.53
CA ASP A 291 26.10 43.27 -12.29
C ASP A 291 26.72 41.89 -12.55
N GLY A 292 27.60 41.79 -13.55
CA GLY A 292 28.25 40.55 -13.96
C GLY A 292 29.03 39.89 -12.81
N ALA A 293 29.47 40.67 -11.82
CA ALA A 293 30.16 40.16 -10.63
C ALA A 293 29.25 39.29 -9.75
N GLU A 294 27.94 39.54 -9.73
CA GLU A 294 26.99 38.75 -8.94
C GLU A 294 26.70 37.39 -9.63
N ILE A 295 26.63 37.39 -10.96
CA ILE A 295 26.49 36.16 -11.77
C ILE A 295 27.72 35.25 -11.56
N GLU A 296 28.92 35.81 -11.51
CA GLU A 296 30.16 35.05 -11.32
C GLU A 296 30.30 34.48 -9.89
N ARG A 297 29.82 35.21 -8.87
CA ARG A 297 29.72 34.68 -7.49
C ARG A 297 28.71 33.53 -7.39
N VAL A 298 27.55 33.65 -8.04
CA VAL A 298 26.56 32.58 -8.03
C VAL A 298 27.09 31.35 -8.77
N ALA A 299 27.74 31.53 -9.93
CA ALA A 299 28.34 30.44 -10.69
C ALA A 299 29.43 29.69 -9.89
N SER A 300 30.30 30.41 -9.18
CA SER A 300 31.34 29.79 -8.33
C SER A 300 30.74 29.08 -7.10
N SER A 301 29.65 29.60 -6.53
CA SER A 301 28.92 28.94 -5.44
C SER A 301 28.28 27.63 -5.90
N ILE A 302 27.68 27.61 -7.10
CA ILE A 302 27.10 26.41 -7.71
C ILE A 302 28.20 25.35 -7.94
N ALA A 303 29.34 25.73 -8.52
CA ALA A 303 30.45 24.80 -8.74
C ALA A 303 30.99 24.19 -7.42
N SER A 304 31.02 24.97 -6.34
CA SER A 304 31.41 24.49 -5.00
C SER A 304 30.39 23.49 -4.42
N LEU A 305 29.10 23.75 -4.63
CA LEU A 305 28.03 22.84 -4.21
C LEU A 305 28.07 21.53 -5.00
N ASP A 306 28.29 21.57 -6.32
CA ASP A 306 28.43 20.37 -7.16
C ASP A 306 29.59 19.50 -6.70
N ALA A 307 30.74 20.10 -6.36
CA ALA A 307 31.87 19.35 -5.81
C ALA A 307 31.53 18.65 -4.49
N LYS A 308 30.76 19.29 -3.60
CA LYS A 308 30.31 18.69 -2.34
C LYS A 308 29.31 17.55 -2.58
N VAL A 309 28.37 17.72 -3.50
CA VAL A 309 27.39 16.69 -3.87
C VAL A 309 28.10 15.46 -4.41
N ASN A 310 29.07 15.64 -5.31
CA ASN A 310 29.86 14.52 -5.87
C ASN A 310 30.66 13.78 -4.79
N ALA A 311 31.24 14.50 -3.82
CA ALA A 311 31.96 13.88 -2.69
C ALA A 311 31.02 13.07 -1.78
N MET A 312 29.82 13.59 -1.48
CA MET A 312 28.81 12.85 -0.71
C MET A 312 28.33 11.60 -1.46
N GLN A 313 28.14 11.70 -2.78
CA GLN A 313 27.71 10.58 -3.61
C GLN A 313 28.75 9.46 -3.61
N SER A 314 30.03 9.77 -3.81
CA SER A 314 31.12 8.79 -3.72
C SER A 314 31.20 8.12 -2.34
N THR A 315 30.99 8.88 -1.26
CA THR A 315 30.95 8.34 0.11
C THR A 315 29.77 7.36 0.30
N LEU A 316 28.61 7.69 -0.28
CA LEU A 316 27.42 6.84 -0.20
C LEU A 316 27.61 5.53 -0.99
N GLU A 317 28.20 5.61 -2.19
CA GLU A 317 28.52 4.44 -3.02
C GLU A 317 29.51 3.50 -2.32
N GLY A 318 30.49 4.05 -1.61
CA GLY A 318 31.41 3.29 -0.75
C GLY A 318 30.69 2.55 0.39
N ARG A 319 29.79 3.24 1.11
CA ARG A 319 29.00 2.62 2.19
C ARG A 319 28.03 1.56 1.68
N MET A 320 27.42 1.77 0.52
CA MET A 320 26.56 0.77 -0.12
C MET A 320 27.34 -0.50 -0.49
N SER A 321 28.53 -0.34 -1.06
CA SER A 321 29.42 -1.46 -1.40
C SER A 321 29.81 -2.25 -0.15
N GLN A 322 30.10 -1.56 0.96
CA GLN A 322 30.40 -2.19 2.25
C GLN A 322 29.21 -3.00 2.80
N VAL A 323 28.00 -2.45 2.76
CA VAL A 323 26.78 -3.15 3.22
C VAL A 323 26.50 -4.37 2.33
N GLN A 324 26.72 -4.26 1.03
CA GLN A 324 26.53 -5.38 0.11
C GLN A 324 27.51 -6.52 0.40
N ALA A 325 28.79 -6.22 0.67
CA ALA A 325 29.76 -7.21 1.08
C ALA A 325 29.38 -7.89 2.42
N MET A 326 28.87 -7.13 3.40
CA MET A 326 28.36 -7.70 4.66
C MET A 326 27.20 -8.66 4.44
N LEU A 327 26.25 -8.30 3.57
CA LEU A 327 25.10 -9.16 3.24
C LEU A 327 25.51 -10.44 2.51
N GLU A 328 26.48 -10.36 1.61
CA GLU A 328 27.03 -11.55 0.93
C GLU A 328 27.75 -12.47 1.93
N GLY A 329 28.48 -11.90 2.89
CA GLY A 329 29.09 -12.65 4.00
C GLY A 329 28.05 -13.35 4.87
N GLU A 330 26.97 -12.67 5.28
CA GLU A 330 25.89 -13.30 6.03
C GLU A 330 25.17 -14.41 5.24
N ARG A 331 24.96 -14.21 3.93
CA ARG A 331 24.36 -15.23 3.07
C ARG A 331 25.22 -16.48 2.99
N ALA A 332 26.54 -16.32 2.82
CA ALA A 332 27.48 -17.44 2.82
C ALA A 332 27.45 -18.18 4.16
N LYS A 333 27.41 -17.45 5.28
CA LYS A 333 27.29 -18.04 6.62
C LYS A 333 26.00 -18.85 6.79
N ARG A 334 24.84 -18.29 6.41
CA ARG A 334 23.56 -19.00 6.47
C ARG A 334 23.50 -20.22 5.56
N ALA A 335 24.11 -20.15 4.37
CA ALA A 335 24.20 -21.30 3.48
C ALA A 335 25.02 -22.45 4.10
N ALA A 336 26.11 -22.14 4.81
CA ALA A 336 26.87 -23.14 5.56
C ALA A 336 26.05 -23.75 6.72
N GLU A 337 25.34 -22.92 7.50
CA GLU A 337 24.46 -23.38 8.58
C GLU A 337 23.35 -24.32 8.05
N ILE A 338 22.74 -24.00 6.90
CA ILE A 338 21.75 -24.86 6.24
C ILE A 338 22.38 -26.21 5.86
N GLY A 339 23.57 -26.20 5.26
CA GLY A 339 24.29 -27.43 4.89
C GLY A 339 24.58 -28.32 6.10
N GLU A 340 24.93 -27.75 7.26
CA GLU A 340 25.12 -28.50 8.50
C GLU A 340 23.82 -29.12 9.02
N ILE A 341 22.71 -28.37 8.95
CA ILE A 341 21.38 -28.86 9.33
C ILE A 341 20.96 -30.00 8.41
N GLU A 342 21.08 -29.85 7.09
CA GLU A 342 20.76 -30.90 6.12
C GLU A 342 21.58 -32.17 6.36
N ALA A 343 22.88 -32.02 6.63
CA ALA A 343 23.74 -33.15 6.96
C ALA A 343 23.32 -33.82 8.29
N SER A 344 22.90 -33.04 9.28
CA SER A 344 22.41 -33.54 10.57
C SER A 344 21.10 -34.32 10.42
N VAL A 345 20.14 -33.76 9.68
CA VAL A 345 18.87 -34.42 9.34
C VAL A 345 19.12 -35.69 8.55
N GLY A 346 20.00 -35.66 7.54
CA GLY A 346 20.38 -36.83 6.75
C GLY A 346 20.96 -37.96 7.62
N ARG A 347 21.80 -37.63 8.61
CA ARG A 347 22.32 -38.61 9.58
C ARG A 347 21.21 -39.18 10.47
N ALA A 348 20.32 -38.33 10.98
CA ALA A 348 19.20 -38.75 11.84
C ALA A 348 18.23 -39.69 11.09
N VAL A 349 17.87 -39.35 9.85
CA VAL A 349 17.02 -40.18 8.99
C VAL A 349 17.70 -41.52 8.70
N LYS A 350 18.99 -41.51 8.36
CA LYS A 350 19.74 -42.76 8.11
C LYS A 350 19.83 -43.64 9.36
N ALA A 351 19.99 -43.05 10.54
CA ALA A 351 20.00 -43.76 11.82
C ALA A 351 18.61 -44.37 12.13
N GLN A 352 17.52 -43.63 11.89
CA GLN A 352 16.16 -44.15 12.07
C GLN A 352 15.83 -45.29 11.10
N LEU A 353 16.25 -45.18 9.83
CA LEU A 353 16.11 -46.26 8.86
C LEU A 353 16.89 -47.52 9.28
N ALA A 354 18.08 -47.36 9.86
CA ALA A 354 18.88 -48.47 10.38
C ALA A 354 18.28 -49.13 11.64
N GLN A 355 17.49 -48.39 12.43
CA GLN A 355 16.82 -48.89 13.64
C GLN A 355 15.54 -49.71 13.37
N GLY A 356 15.23 -50.02 12.11
CA GLY A 356 14.17 -50.98 11.77
C GLY A 356 12.78 -50.38 11.49
N PHE A 357 12.65 -49.05 11.42
CA PHE A 357 11.40 -48.38 11.02
C PHE A 357 11.00 -48.63 9.55
N GLY A 358 11.86 -49.25 8.75
CA GLY A 358 11.62 -49.53 7.33
C GLY A 358 10.42 -50.45 7.09
N ALA A 359 10.13 -51.40 7.98
CA ALA A 359 9.03 -52.34 7.79
C ALA A 359 7.67 -51.67 8.00
N GLU A 360 7.48 -50.90 9.08
CA GLU A 360 6.22 -50.22 9.37
C GLU A 360 5.93 -49.10 8.36
N MET A 361 6.95 -48.35 7.97
CA MET A 361 6.79 -47.25 7.01
C MET A 361 6.51 -47.76 5.58
N GLN A 362 7.14 -48.85 5.14
CA GLN A 362 6.78 -49.50 3.86
C GLN A 362 5.35 -50.05 3.89
N THR A 363 4.89 -50.56 5.03
CA THR A 363 3.52 -51.03 5.20
C THR A 363 2.51 -49.89 5.10
N LEU A 364 2.84 -48.73 5.71
CA LEU A 364 2.01 -47.54 5.68
C LEU A 364 1.93 -46.94 4.26
N VAL A 365 3.07 -46.80 3.57
CA VAL A 365 3.14 -46.30 2.18
C VAL A 365 2.39 -47.22 1.23
N SER A 366 2.53 -48.55 1.39
CA SER A 366 1.80 -49.53 0.58
C SER A 366 0.29 -49.56 0.82
N LYS A 367 -0.16 -49.08 1.99
CA LYS A 367 -1.58 -48.97 2.34
C LYS A 367 -2.18 -47.69 1.77
N VAL A 368 -1.47 -46.57 1.84
CA VAL A 368 -1.88 -45.29 1.23
C VAL A 368 -1.94 -45.40 -0.30
N LEU A 369 -0.94 -46.02 -0.94
CA LEU A 369 -0.96 -46.25 -2.39
C LEU A 369 -2.12 -47.15 -2.83
N ARG A 370 -2.48 -48.16 -2.03
CA ARG A 370 -3.63 -49.05 -2.33
C ARG A 370 -4.97 -48.34 -2.18
N GLU A 371 -5.11 -47.45 -1.22
CA GLU A 371 -6.33 -46.65 -1.05
C GLU A 371 -6.48 -45.65 -2.21
N GLN A 372 -5.41 -44.93 -2.58
CA GLN A 372 -5.47 -44.00 -3.71
C GLN A 372 -5.69 -44.68 -5.07
N LEU A 373 -5.25 -45.93 -5.24
CA LEU A 373 -5.51 -46.73 -6.45
C LEU A 373 -6.95 -47.27 -6.54
N LYS A 374 -7.67 -47.38 -5.42
CA LYS A 374 -9.10 -47.75 -5.44
C LYS A 374 -9.96 -46.58 -5.92
N ASP A 375 -9.60 -45.36 -5.55
CA ASP A 375 -10.32 -44.15 -5.94
C ASP A 375 -10.16 -43.82 -7.43
N LEU A 376 -9.13 -44.38 -8.09
CA LEU A 376 -8.87 -44.21 -9.53
C LEU A 376 -9.58 -45.26 -10.41
N ASN A 377 -10.25 -46.26 -9.84
CA ASN A 377 -10.88 -47.32 -10.63
C ASN A 377 -12.38 -47.04 -10.85
N VAL A 378 -12.67 -46.01 -11.64
CA VAL A 378 -13.99 -45.79 -12.24
C VAL A 378 -14.15 -46.76 -13.42
N VAL A 379 -15.21 -47.54 -13.32
CA VAL A 379 -15.67 -48.60 -14.22
C VAL A 379 -15.77 -48.16 -15.69
N GLY A 380 -15.24 -49.00 -16.60
CA GLY A 380 -15.63 -49.04 -18.02
C GLY A 380 -15.75 -50.49 -18.48
N PRO A 381 -16.85 -50.91 -19.14
CA PRO A 381 -17.17 -52.32 -19.34
C PRO A 381 -16.41 -52.97 -20.49
N ALA A 382 -16.34 -54.30 -20.38
CA ALA A 382 -15.63 -55.24 -21.21
C ALA A 382 -15.89 -55.12 -22.73
N HIS A 383 -14.80 -55.19 -23.50
CA HIS A 383 -14.83 -55.76 -24.84
C HIS A 383 -13.86 -56.96 -24.91
N ARG A 384 -14.44 -58.13 -25.17
CA ARG A 384 -13.75 -59.35 -25.59
C ARG A 384 -13.02 -59.08 -26.90
N LEU A 385 -11.74 -59.40 -26.98
CA LEU A 385 -11.12 -60.08 -28.11
C LEU A 385 -9.90 -60.85 -27.60
N GLY A 386 -9.85 -62.15 -27.88
CA GLY A 386 -8.75 -63.01 -27.47
C GLY A 386 -7.58 -62.96 -28.45
N HIS A 387 -6.38 -63.26 -27.96
CA HIS A 387 -5.48 -64.20 -28.60
C HIS A 387 -4.27 -64.56 -27.70
N LYS A 388 -4.10 -65.87 -27.58
CA LYS A 388 -2.90 -66.69 -27.32
C LYS A 388 -1.56 -66.01 -26.98
N GLY A 389 -1.00 -66.48 -25.85
CA GLY A 389 0.26 -67.25 -25.86
C GLY A 389 1.53 -66.51 -25.44
N GLY A 390 2.26 -67.08 -24.47
CA GLY A 390 3.68 -66.78 -24.29
C GLY A 390 4.15 -66.78 -22.83
N ASN A 391 4.62 -67.94 -22.37
CA ASN A 391 5.53 -68.11 -21.23
C ASN A 391 6.71 -67.13 -21.29
N CYS A 392 7.23 -66.72 -20.13
CA CYS A 392 8.65 -66.88 -19.75
C CYS A 392 8.91 -66.38 -18.31
N ASN A 393 9.69 -67.19 -17.58
CA ASN A 393 10.11 -67.03 -16.19
C ASN A 393 11.39 -66.16 -16.04
N ALA A 394 11.61 -65.71 -14.79
CA ALA A 394 12.88 -65.71 -14.04
C ALA A 394 13.82 -64.48 -14.01
N ALA A 395 14.58 -64.46 -12.89
CA ALA A 395 15.71 -63.63 -12.42
C ALA A 395 15.30 -62.34 -11.66
N SER A 396 15.46 -62.17 -10.33
CA SER A 396 16.39 -62.65 -9.29
C SER A 396 17.79 -62.00 -9.30
N THR A 397 17.96 -61.03 -8.39
CA THR A 397 19.11 -60.77 -7.48
C THR A 397 20.50 -60.31 -8.00
N ARG A 398 21.00 -59.22 -7.37
CA ARG A 398 22.27 -59.09 -6.58
C ARG A 398 23.36 -58.09 -7.07
N ALA A 399 23.81 -57.24 -6.14
CA ALA A 399 25.19 -56.71 -5.84
C ALA A 399 25.09 -55.27 -5.27
N MET A 400 25.40 -54.89 -4.00
CA MET A 400 26.65 -54.84 -3.20
C MET A 400 27.89 -54.39 -4.00
N SER A 401 28.85 -53.56 -3.54
CA SER A 401 29.13 -52.68 -2.39
C SER A 401 30.61 -52.30 -2.57
N ILE A 402 31.06 -51.02 -2.57
CA ILE A 402 32.50 -50.67 -2.37
C ILE A 402 32.71 -49.31 -1.67
N ALA A 403 33.52 -49.37 -0.59
CA ALA A 403 34.46 -48.42 0.05
C ALA A 403 33.99 -47.03 0.53
N SER A 404 34.12 -46.61 1.81
CA SER A 404 35.23 -46.60 2.79
C SER A 404 36.19 -45.40 2.69
N GLY A 405 36.31 -44.63 3.77
CA GLY A 405 37.59 -44.01 4.18
C GLY A 405 37.52 -42.57 4.70
N LEU A 406 37.59 -42.39 6.03
CA LEU A 406 38.65 -41.66 6.77
C LEU A 406 38.18 -41.15 8.14
N THR A 407 39.13 -41.12 9.07
CA THR A 407 39.00 -41.12 10.53
C THR A 407 39.84 -40.00 11.17
N VAL A 408 39.41 -39.54 12.37
CA VAL A 408 40.19 -39.00 13.55
C VAL A 408 40.48 -37.46 13.58
N PRO A 409 40.49 -36.73 14.74
CA PRO A 409 39.70 -36.80 15.99
C PRO A 409 39.47 -35.35 16.61
N PRO A 410 39.34 -35.06 17.94
CA PRO A 410 38.42 -34.01 18.44
C PRO A 410 39.11 -32.80 19.13
N GLY A 411 38.35 -31.72 19.37
CA GLY A 411 38.80 -30.51 20.07
C GLY A 411 37.69 -29.87 20.90
N ALA A 412 38.07 -29.34 22.06
CA ALA A 412 37.25 -29.17 23.27
C ALA A 412 36.56 -27.79 23.45
N ALA A 413 35.51 -27.83 24.28
CA ALA A 413 35.07 -26.89 25.32
C ALA A 413 34.88 -25.37 25.03
N GLY A 414 33.69 -24.89 25.42
CA GLY A 414 33.40 -23.48 25.67
C GLY A 414 32.01 -23.29 26.31
N GLU A 415 31.97 -23.17 27.64
CA GLU A 415 30.78 -22.83 28.42
C GLU A 415 30.39 -21.36 28.27
N GLY A 416 29.08 -21.07 28.20
CA GLY A 416 28.52 -19.72 28.13
C GLY A 416 27.21 -19.59 28.92
N THR A 417 27.35 -18.99 30.10
CA THR A 417 26.49 -17.96 30.72
C THR A 417 24.96 -18.13 30.73
N ARG A 418 24.43 -18.44 31.92
CA ARG A 418 23.04 -18.22 32.38
C ARG A 418 22.71 -16.72 32.40
N GLN A 419 21.60 -16.31 31.80
CA GLN A 419 20.82 -15.13 32.23
C GLN A 419 19.32 -15.38 32.05
N SER A 420 18.57 -14.88 33.03
CA SER A 420 17.16 -15.12 33.35
C SER A 420 16.17 -14.89 32.21
N ARG A 421 15.26 -15.85 32.02
CA ARG A 421 13.96 -15.63 31.39
C ARG A 421 12.94 -15.33 32.50
N MET A 422 12.42 -14.11 32.54
CA MET A 422 11.08 -13.89 33.10
C MET A 422 10.06 -14.65 32.25
N SER A 423 9.09 -15.24 32.92
CA SER A 423 8.18 -16.19 32.29
C SER A 423 7.14 -15.44 31.46
N ARG A 424 6.73 -16.02 30.31
CA ARG A 424 5.63 -15.49 29.48
C ARG A 424 4.29 -15.38 30.25
N GLN A 425 4.20 -15.99 31.43
CA GLN A 425 3.03 -15.89 32.31
C GLN A 425 2.98 -14.55 33.06
N GLU A 426 4.11 -13.96 33.44
CA GLU A 426 4.14 -12.68 34.16
C GLU A 426 3.70 -11.52 33.25
N VAL A 427 4.17 -11.52 31.99
CA VAL A 427 3.77 -10.52 30.98
C VAL A 427 2.30 -10.65 30.58
N ALA A 428 1.72 -11.86 30.70
CA ALA A 428 0.30 -12.09 30.40
C ALA A 428 -0.63 -11.69 31.55
N GLN A 429 -0.13 -11.71 32.78
CA GLN A 429 -0.88 -11.31 33.96
C GLN A 429 -0.97 -9.78 34.08
N GLU A 430 0.13 -9.08 33.86
CA GLU A 430 0.19 -7.60 33.90
C GLU A 430 -0.78 -6.96 32.88
N ARG A 431 -0.91 -7.55 31.67
CA ARG A 431 -1.87 -7.08 30.66
C ARG A 431 -3.33 -7.39 30.97
N ARG A 432 -3.62 -8.32 31.89
CA ARG A 432 -5.00 -8.58 32.34
C ARG A 432 -5.42 -7.56 33.39
N ASP A 433 -4.49 -7.15 34.24
CA ASP A 433 -4.76 -6.22 35.33
C ASP A 433 -4.96 -4.79 34.79
N GLU A 434 -4.19 -4.36 33.79
CA GLU A 434 -4.40 -3.08 33.08
C GLU A 434 -5.77 -3.00 32.37
N ARG A 435 -6.31 -4.14 31.93
CA ARG A 435 -7.61 -4.19 31.22
C ARG A 435 -8.81 -4.20 32.16
N ALA A 436 -8.59 -4.49 33.44
CA ALA A 436 -9.63 -4.45 34.47
C ALA A 436 -9.87 -3.02 34.97
N GLU A 437 -8.82 -2.19 35.08
CA GLU A 437 -8.94 -0.80 35.54
C GLU A 437 -9.69 0.10 34.54
N LEU A 438 -9.53 -0.13 33.24
CA LEU A 438 -10.21 0.64 32.18
C LEU A 438 -11.74 0.44 32.11
N LYS A 439 -12.28 -0.60 32.76
CA LYS A 439 -13.74 -0.85 32.78
C LYS A 439 -14.47 -0.16 33.93
N GLN A 440 -13.76 0.44 34.87
CA GLN A 440 -14.37 1.00 36.09
C GLN A 440 -14.68 2.50 35.97
N THR A 441 -14.24 3.16 34.91
CA THR A 441 -14.42 4.60 34.68
C THR A 441 -15.67 5.01 33.89
N ASP A 442 -16.44 4.07 33.32
CA ASP A 442 -17.60 4.37 32.45
C ASP A 442 -18.97 4.16 33.12
N MET A 443 -19.12 4.61 34.37
CA MET A 443 -20.45 4.73 35.00
C MET A 443 -20.61 6.08 35.71
N ILE A 444 -21.03 7.10 34.95
CA ILE A 444 -21.63 8.32 35.49
C ILE A 444 -23.13 8.32 35.11
N PRO A 445 -24.06 8.30 36.09
CA PRO A 445 -25.49 8.36 35.79
C PRO A 445 -25.91 9.82 35.53
N MET A 446 -26.47 10.07 34.35
CA MET A 446 -27.16 11.31 33.99
C MET A 446 -28.68 11.12 34.09
N GLY A 447 -29.32 11.94 34.92
CA GLY A 447 -30.76 12.07 35.10
C GLY A 447 -30.98 12.66 36.50
N SER A 448 -31.66 13.77 36.71
CA SER A 448 -32.79 14.39 36.02
C SER A 448 -33.01 15.76 36.69
N ASN A 449 -33.36 16.81 35.93
CA ASN A 449 -34.23 17.91 36.39
C ASN A 449 -34.33 18.99 35.30
N LEU A 450 -35.54 19.22 34.78
CA LEU A 450 -36.15 20.55 34.61
C LEU A 450 -37.54 20.42 33.97
N VAL A 451 -38.55 20.57 34.82
CA VAL A 451 -39.89 21.05 34.48
C VAL A 451 -40.10 22.32 35.30
N ALA A 452 -40.17 23.47 34.62
CA ALA A 452 -40.95 24.67 34.94
C ALA A 452 -40.62 25.73 33.90
#